data_AF-A0A927W8Y7-F1
#
_entry.id   AF-A0A927W8Y7-F1
#
_cell.length_a   1.000
_cell.length_b   1.000
_cell.length_c   1.000
_cell.angle_alpha   90.00
_cell.angle_beta   90.00
_cell.angle_gamma   90.00
#
_symmetry.space_group_name_H-M   'P 1'
#
loop_
_entity.id
_entity.type
_entity.pdbx_description
1 polymer ?
#
loop_
_entity_poly.entity_id
_entity_poly.type
_entity_poly.pdbx_seq_one_letter_code
_entity_poly.pdbx_strand_id
1 'polypeptide(L)'
;MNEIEQVLQTEYSEEFDKLRKNRMYVSYHKYGPIKNNYGEGLINSVENLEIRLKKYKETGNTEFLVDVANFAMIEFMYPKHSNVHFDSENHGTRLKGMTVNDLKQL
;
A
#
# COMPACT_ATOMS: atom_id res chain seq x y z
N MET A 1 -27.94 -5.10 2.20
CA MET A 1 -26.50 -4.98 2.44
C MET A 1 -25.98 -6.34 2.86
N ASN A 2 -25.07 -6.92 2.09
CA ASN A 2 -24.46 -8.21 2.41
C ASN A 2 -23.44 -8.07 3.55
N GLU A 3 -22.97 -9.19 4.10
CA GLU A 3 -22.01 -9.20 5.21
C GLU A 3 -20.72 -8.44 4.88
N ILE A 4 -20.19 -8.59 3.66
CA ILE A 4 -18.99 -7.88 3.20
C ILE A 4 -19.21 -6.37 3.28
N GLU A 5 -20.33 -5.88 2.73
CA GLU A 5 -20.66 -4.46 2.75
C GLU A 5 -20.80 -3.93 4.18
N GLN A 6 -21.39 -4.70 5.10
CA GLN A 6 -21.49 -4.32 6.51
C GLN A 6 -20.12 -4.19 7.17
N VAL A 7 -19.20 -5.13 6.91
CA VAL A 7 -17.83 -5.09 7.46
C VAL A 7 -17.05 -3.91 6.89
N LEU A 8 -17.11 -3.68 5.58
CA LEU A 8 -16.34 -2.62 4.93
C LEU A 8 -16.75 -1.21 5.37
N GLN A 9 -17.97 -1.03 5.92
CA GLN A 9 -18.37 0.27 6.49
C GLN A 9 -17.49 0.74 7.65
N THR A 10 -16.90 -0.19 8.42
CA THR A 10 -16.02 0.16 9.55
C THR A 10 -14.56 -0.15 9.26
N GLU A 11 -14.30 -1.18 8.46
CA GLU A 11 -12.93 -1.68 8.23
C GLU A 11 -12.26 -1.09 6.99
N TYR A 12 -12.97 -0.33 6.15
CA TYR A 12 -12.41 0.29 4.95
C TYR A 12 -12.48 1.82 4.99
N SER A 13 -11.38 2.48 4.59
CA SER A 13 -11.31 3.94 4.53
C SER A 13 -11.43 4.44 3.09
N GLU A 14 -12.64 4.84 2.70
CA GLU A 14 -12.90 5.46 1.39
C GLU A 14 -12.11 6.76 1.19
N GLU A 15 -11.90 7.53 2.27
CA GLU A 15 -11.11 8.77 2.21
C GLU A 15 -9.63 8.49 1.91
N PHE A 16 -9.04 7.47 2.56
CA PHE A 16 -7.68 7.05 2.25
C PHE A 16 -7.53 6.70 0.76
N ASP A 17 -8.50 5.96 0.24
CA ASP A 17 -8.44 5.46 -1.13
C ASP A 17 -8.68 6.57 -2.17
N LYS A 18 -9.54 7.55 -1.85
CA LYS A 18 -9.70 8.79 -2.61
C LYS A 18 -8.42 9.62 -2.64
N LEU A 19 -7.76 9.81 -1.50
CA LEU A 19 -6.48 10.51 -1.42
C LEU A 19 -5.41 9.81 -2.28
N ARG A 20 -5.32 8.48 -2.17
CA ARG A 20 -4.40 7.63 -2.93
C ARG A 20 -4.61 7.80 -4.45
N LYS A 21 -5.85 7.68 -4.93
CA LYS A 21 -6.23 7.90 -6.35
C LYS A 21 -5.86 9.31 -6.83
N ASN A 22 -6.15 10.35 -6.04
CA ASN A 22 -5.82 11.73 -6.38
C ASN A 22 -4.31 11.94 -6.55
N ARG A 23 -3.49 11.31 -5.71
CA ARG A 23 -2.03 11.40 -5.81
C ARG A 23 -1.49 10.75 -7.09
N MET A 24 -2.12 9.68 -7.59
CA MET A 24 -1.76 9.10 -8.89
C MET A 24 -2.07 10.06 -10.05
N TYR A 25 -3.22 10.73 -10.01
CA TYR A 25 -3.59 11.76 -10.99
C TYR A 25 -2.58 12.91 -10.99
N VAL A 26 -2.28 13.48 -9.81
CA VAL A 26 -1.29 14.57 -9.69
C VAL A 26 0.10 14.11 -10.16
N SER A 27 0.51 12.89 -9.79
CA SER A 27 1.82 12.34 -10.19
C SER A 27 1.94 12.14 -11.69
N TYR A 28 0.86 11.71 -12.37
CA TYR A 28 0.84 11.61 -13.83
C TYR A 28 1.15 12.94 -14.49
N HIS A 29 0.52 14.02 -14.05
CA HIS A 29 0.77 15.35 -14.61
C HIS A 29 2.13 15.93 -14.20
N LYS A 30 2.65 15.57 -13.04
CA LYS A 30 3.93 16.08 -12.53
C LYS A 30 5.15 15.35 -13.10
N TYR A 31 5.07 14.03 -13.26
CA TYR A 31 6.20 13.16 -13.57
C TYR A 31 6.00 12.33 -14.84
N GLY A 32 4.81 12.36 -15.44
CA GLY A 32 4.48 11.52 -16.59
C GLY A 32 4.00 10.11 -16.21
N PRO A 33 3.83 9.22 -17.20
CA PRO A 33 3.24 7.91 -17.00
C PRO A 33 4.10 6.98 -16.14
N ILE A 34 3.45 6.23 -15.25
CA ILE A 34 4.13 5.25 -14.38
C ILE A 34 4.81 4.11 -15.15
N LYS A 35 4.28 3.75 -16.33
CA LYS A 35 4.88 2.72 -17.19
C LYS A 35 6.32 3.08 -17.59
N ASN A 36 6.57 4.34 -17.94
CA ASN A 36 7.91 4.79 -18.30
C ASN A 36 8.78 4.90 -17.06
N ASN A 37 8.29 5.58 -16.02
CA ASN A 37 9.08 5.84 -14.82
C ASN A 37 9.49 4.55 -14.07
N TYR A 38 8.59 3.58 -13.96
CA TYR A 38 8.83 2.36 -13.16
C TYR A 38 9.04 1.13 -14.04
N GLY A 39 8.25 0.98 -15.11
CA GLY A 39 8.36 -0.15 -16.04
C GLY A 39 9.65 -0.15 -16.87
N GLU A 40 10.26 1.01 -17.14
CA GLU A 40 11.60 1.10 -17.75
C GLU A 40 12.72 1.17 -16.70
N GLY A 41 12.37 1.04 -15.43
CA GLY A 41 13.33 0.95 -14.33
C GLY A 41 13.94 2.27 -13.87
N LEU A 42 13.46 3.43 -14.33
CA LEU A 42 14.02 4.75 -13.99
C LEU A 42 13.88 5.12 -12.50
N ILE A 43 12.86 4.59 -11.82
CA ILE A 43 12.58 4.84 -10.39
C ILE A 43 12.43 3.51 -9.65
N ASN A 44 12.94 3.41 -8.43
CA ASN A 44 12.73 2.28 -7.53
C ASN A 44 11.56 2.56 -6.56
N SER A 45 10.45 1.83 -6.71
CA SER A 45 9.24 1.97 -5.89
C SER A 45 9.46 1.52 -4.44
N VAL A 46 10.18 0.42 -4.21
CA VAL A 46 10.44 -0.14 -2.87
C VAL A 46 11.29 0.83 -2.05
N GLU A 47 12.39 1.36 -2.61
CA GLU A 47 13.22 2.36 -1.92
C GLU A 47 12.40 3.61 -1.56
N ASN A 48 11.54 4.08 -2.47
CA ASN A 48 10.70 5.25 -2.22
C ASN A 48 9.65 4.98 -1.13
N LEU A 49 9.08 3.77 -1.10
CA LEU A 49 8.18 3.31 -0.06
C LEU A 49 8.86 3.36 1.32
N GLU A 50 10.06 2.79 1.44
CA GLU A 50 10.83 2.76 2.68
C GLU A 50 11.11 4.16 3.22
N ILE A 51 11.47 5.11 2.34
CA ILE A 51 11.69 6.51 2.70
C ILE A 51 10.43 7.12 3.32
N ARG A 52 9.23 6.88 2.77
CA ARG A 52 7.99 7.45 3.33
C ARG A 52 7.60 6.76 4.62
N LEU A 53 7.78 5.45 4.72
CA LEU A 53 7.54 4.75 5.97
C LEU A 53 8.44 5.27 7.10
N LYS A 54 9.72 5.57 6.81
CA LYS A 54 10.63 6.22 7.75
C LYS A 54 10.12 7.60 8.16
N LYS A 55 9.73 8.46 7.20
CA LYS A 55 9.18 9.79 7.51
C LYS A 55 7.90 9.74 8.33
N TYR A 56 7.03 8.76 8.08
CA TYR A 56 5.84 8.56 8.91
C TYR A 56 6.22 8.26 10.36
N LYS A 57 7.18 7.34 10.58
CA LYS A 57 7.67 7.01 11.93
C LYS A 57 8.27 8.22 12.65
N GLU A 58 8.91 9.12 11.92
CA GLU A 58 9.54 10.32 12.49
C GLU A 58 8.55 11.45 12.79
N THR A 59 7.51 11.62 11.96
CA THR A 59 6.67 12.83 11.97
C THR A 59 5.22 12.58 12.37
N GLY A 60 4.73 11.35 12.23
CA GLY A 60 3.32 11.01 12.38
C GLY A 60 2.41 11.51 11.24
N ASN A 61 2.95 12.15 10.19
CA ASN A 61 2.12 12.64 9.07
C ASN A 61 1.58 11.47 8.22
N THR A 62 0.25 11.27 8.26
CA THR A 62 -0.44 10.18 7.57
C THR A 62 -0.44 10.29 6.05
N GLU A 63 -0.10 11.46 5.47
CA GLU A 63 0.16 11.57 4.03
C GLU A 63 1.23 10.58 3.56
N PHE A 64 2.25 10.34 4.39
CA PHE A 64 3.28 9.36 4.05
C PHE A 64 2.77 7.93 4.00
N LEU A 65 1.69 7.59 4.72
CA LEU A 65 1.04 6.28 4.60
C LEU A 65 0.28 6.14 3.27
N VAL A 66 -0.36 7.22 2.81
CA VAL A 66 -1.00 7.27 1.48
C VAL A 66 0.05 7.05 0.39
N ASP A 67 1.20 7.71 0.51
CA ASP A 67 2.32 7.53 -0.41
C ASP A 67 2.90 6.11 -0.36
N VAL A 68 3.05 5.51 0.83
CA VAL A 68 3.48 4.11 0.99
C VAL A 68 2.56 3.17 0.20
N ALA A 69 1.23 3.33 0.34
CA ALA A 69 0.28 2.52 -0.42
C ALA A 69 0.35 2.76 -1.94
N ASN A 70 0.61 4.00 -2.38
CA ASN A 70 0.84 4.28 -3.79
C ASN A 70 2.10 3.61 -4.33
N PHE A 71 3.23 3.67 -3.63
CA PHE A 71 4.45 2.99 -4.07
C PHE A 71 4.30 1.47 -4.03
N ALA A 72 3.57 0.91 -3.05
CA ALA A 72 3.25 -0.52 -3.01
C ALA A 72 2.40 -0.93 -4.24
N MET A 73 1.40 -0.11 -4.59
CA MET A 73 0.57 -0.35 -5.78
C MET A 73 1.40 -0.24 -7.07
N ILE A 74 2.33 0.72 -7.16
CA ILE A 74 3.23 0.86 -8.30
C ILE A 74 4.14 -0.36 -8.44
N GLU A 75 4.73 -0.84 -7.35
CA GLU A 75 5.54 -2.07 -7.34
C GLU A 75 4.71 -3.28 -7.76
N PHE A 76 3.45 -3.37 -7.33
CA PHE A 76 2.54 -4.43 -7.76
C PHE A 76 2.30 -4.41 -9.28
N MET A 77 2.19 -3.22 -9.89
CA MET A 77 1.97 -3.08 -11.34
C MET A 77 3.23 -3.27 -12.19
N TYR A 78 4.37 -2.76 -11.71
CA TYR A 78 5.66 -2.77 -12.41
C TYR A 78 6.74 -3.30 -11.47
N PRO A 79 6.66 -4.58 -11.09
CA PRO A 79 7.55 -5.14 -10.09
C PRO A 79 8.98 -5.18 -10.58
N LYS A 80 9.90 -4.83 -9.69
CA LYS A 80 11.35 -4.96 -9.90
C LYS A 80 11.93 -6.20 -9.26
N HIS A 81 11.19 -6.83 -8.34
CA HIS A 81 11.66 -8.03 -7.67
C HIS A 81 11.70 -9.22 -8.64
N SER A 82 12.86 -9.87 -8.76
CA SER A 82 13.09 -10.98 -9.71
C SER A 82 12.19 -12.20 -9.48
N ASN A 83 11.82 -12.45 -8.22
CA ASN A 83 10.92 -13.53 -7.83
C ASN A 83 9.50 -13.03 -7.54
N VAL A 84 9.03 -11.99 -8.21
CA VAL A 84 7.66 -11.50 -7.98
C VAL A 84 6.63 -12.59 -8.32
N HIS A 85 5.72 -12.83 -7.39
CA HIS A 85 4.56 -13.70 -7.54
C HIS A 85 3.50 -13.27 -6.53
N PHE A 86 2.24 -13.64 -6.79
CA PHE A 86 1.16 -13.50 -5.84
C PHE A 86 0.75 -14.90 -5.40
N ASP A 87 0.97 -15.22 -4.12
CA ASP A 87 0.57 -16.48 -3.50
C ASP A 87 -0.39 -16.15 -2.35
N SER A 88 -1.67 -16.46 -2.56
CA SER A 88 -2.74 -16.25 -1.58
C SER A 88 -2.85 -17.37 -0.54
N GLU A 89 -2.11 -18.47 -0.71
CA GLU A 89 -2.21 -19.65 0.16
C GLU A 89 -1.04 -19.71 1.16
N ASN A 90 0.10 -19.11 0.83
CA ASN A 90 1.32 -19.16 1.65
C ASN A 90 1.82 -17.78 2.07
N HIS A 91 1.17 -17.17 3.06
CA HIS A 91 1.53 -15.83 3.53
C HIS A 91 2.69 -15.77 4.54
N GLY A 92 3.20 -16.93 5.00
CA GLY A 92 4.47 -17.12 5.74
C GLY A 92 4.72 -16.29 7.02
N THR A 93 3.81 -15.37 7.38
CA THR A 93 4.03 -14.33 8.38
C THR A 93 2.76 -14.13 9.20
N ARG A 94 2.91 -13.96 10.51
CA ARG A 94 1.82 -13.61 11.43
C ARG A 94 1.97 -12.18 11.91
N LEU A 95 0.86 -11.56 12.27
CA LEU A 95 0.86 -10.25 12.92
C LEU A 95 1.69 -10.32 14.22
N LYS A 96 2.48 -9.29 14.50
CA LYS A 96 3.12 -9.14 15.82
C LYS A 96 2.10 -8.55 16.78
N GLY A 97 1.73 -9.31 17.82
CA GLY A 97 0.73 -8.93 18.81
C GLY A 97 -0.32 -10.03 19.00
N MET A 98 -1.42 -9.69 19.68
CA MET A 98 -2.57 -10.57 19.87
C MET A 98 -3.82 -9.92 19.30
N THR A 99 -4.57 -10.62 18.47
CA THR A 99 -5.83 -10.13 17.91
C THR A 99 -6.98 -10.30 18.92
N VAL A 100 -8.08 -9.58 18.69
CA VAL A 100 -9.32 -9.76 19.49
C VAL A 100 -9.85 -11.19 19.41
N ASN A 101 -9.60 -11.90 18.30
CA ASN A 101 -10.02 -13.29 18.17
C ASN A 101 -9.07 -14.27 18.84
N ASP A 102 -7.77 -13.98 18.89
CA ASP A 102 -6.82 -14.76 19.71
C ASP A 102 -7.20 -14.67 21.19
N LEU A 103 -7.57 -13.47 21.68
CA LEU A 103 -8.02 -13.26 23.06
C LEU A 103 -9.28 -14.06 23.43
N LYS A 104 -10.21 -14.27 22.48
CA LYS A 104 -11.43 -15.07 22.71
C LYS A 104 -11.17 -16.57 22.83
N GLN A 105 -9.97 -17.02 22.46
CA GLN A 105 -9.57 -18.44 22.49
C GLN A 105 -8.71 -18.80 23.71
N LEU A 106 -8.38 -17.81 24.55
CA LEU A 106 -7.76 -18.01 25.87
C LEU A 106 -8.81 -18.36 26.92
#